data_AF-A0A522WB70-F1
#
_entry.id   AF-A0A522WB70-F1
#
_cell.length_a   1.000
_cell.length_b   1.000
_cell.length_c   1.000
_cell.angle_alpha   90.00
_cell.angle_beta   90.00
_cell.angle_gamma   90.00
#
_symmetry.space_group_name_H-M   'P 1'
#
loop_
_entity.id
_entity.type
_entity.pdbx_description
1 polymer ?
#
loop_
_entity_poly.entity_id
_entity_poly.type
_entity_poly.pdbx_seq_one_letter_code
_entity_poly.pdbx_strand_id
1 'polypeptide(L)'
;MLKIRLSLVQKAIISFAVIFAPIAITFFIGYRDNKEHYKKLIINDLVVIAEAYEAQIFQFLEMNKQRAIDFSTDGTIVKEVENAAAGRPYSSALLGAHLLRNKAPLDKTIQEVLVISPLGRVIASTNNELIGADVSDKPFFLKGKTNAEMVETAATANNARGL
;
A
#
# COMPACT_ATOMS: atom_id res chain seq x y z
N MET A 1 41.73 -58.03 -32.49
CA MET A 1 42.35 -56.90 -31.78
C MET A 1 42.74 -55.84 -32.78
N LEU A 2 41.99 -54.74 -32.89
CA LEU A 2 42.32 -53.65 -33.81
C LEU A 2 43.53 -52.87 -33.26
N LYS A 3 44.72 -53.04 -33.85
CA LYS A 3 45.92 -52.27 -33.49
C LYS A 3 45.85 -50.88 -34.13
N ILE A 4 45.28 -49.92 -33.40
CA ILE A 4 45.23 -48.53 -33.84
C ILE A 4 46.65 -47.94 -33.78
N ARG A 5 47.23 -47.61 -34.94
CA ARG A 5 48.55 -46.94 -35.02
C ARG A 5 48.36 -45.42 -34.90
N LEU A 6 48.29 -44.94 -33.67
CA LEU A 6 48.26 -43.51 -33.36
C LEU A 6 49.66 -42.90 -33.43
N SER A 7 49.77 -41.75 -34.11
CA SER A 7 50.96 -40.88 -34.11
C SER A 7 51.26 -40.37 -32.69
N LEU A 8 52.53 -40.05 -32.39
CA LEU A 8 52.96 -39.48 -31.11
C LEU A 8 52.14 -38.22 -30.73
N VAL A 9 51.83 -37.39 -31.71
CA VAL A 9 51.02 -36.17 -31.53
C VAL A 9 49.59 -36.51 -31.10
N GLN A 10 48.99 -37.53 -31.71
CA GLN A 10 47.63 -37.96 -31.37
C GLN A 10 47.55 -38.52 -29.94
N LYS A 11 48.59 -39.23 -29.48
CA LYS A 11 48.66 -39.73 -28.09
C LYS A 11 48.76 -38.58 -27.09
N ALA A 12 49.60 -37.57 -27.37
CA ALA A 12 49.73 -36.39 -26.52
C ALA A 12 48.39 -35.64 -26.41
N ILE A 13 47.68 -35.44 -27.52
CA ILE A 13 46.36 -34.80 -27.54
C ILE A 13 45.35 -35.59 -26.71
N ILE A 14 45.30 -36.92 -26.84
CA ILE A 14 44.38 -37.76 -26.07
C ILE A 14 44.69 -37.66 -24.57
N SER A 15 45.97 -37.73 -24.18
CA SER A 15 46.36 -37.59 -22.77
C SER A 15 45.97 -36.24 -22.18
N PHE A 16 46.16 -35.14 -22.92
CA PHE A 16 45.68 -33.82 -22.50
C PHE A 16 44.15 -33.78 -22.39
N ALA A 17 43.43 -34.32 -23.36
CA ALA A 17 41.97 -34.35 -23.34
C ALA A 17 41.43 -35.13 -22.13
N VAL A 18 42.04 -36.26 -21.77
CA VAL A 18 41.65 -37.05 -20.61
C VAL A 18 41.87 -36.28 -19.29
N ILE A 19 42.92 -35.48 -19.20
CA ILE A 19 43.21 -34.66 -18.00
C ILE A 19 42.26 -33.45 -17.92
N PHE A 20 41.97 -32.79 -19.04
CA PHE A 20 41.12 -31.60 -19.07
C PHE A 20 39.62 -31.91 -19.04
N ALA A 21 39.19 -33.09 -19.50
CA ALA A 21 37.79 -33.50 -19.51
C ALA A 21 37.09 -33.38 -18.13
N PRO A 22 37.63 -33.91 -17.02
CA PRO A 22 36.98 -33.78 -15.71
C PRO A 22 36.88 -32.31 -15.27
N ILE A 23 37.90 -31.49 -15.54
CA ILE A 23 37.87 -30.04 -15.23
C ILE A 23 36.72 -29.36 -15.98
N ALA A 24 36.59 -29.63 -17.28
CA ALA A 24 35.53 -29.08 -18.11
C ALA A 24 34.13 -29.54 -17.64
N ILE A 25 33.99 -30.81 -17.27
CA ILE A 25 32.73 -31.38 -16.75
C ILE A 25 32.34 -30.69 -15.43
N THR A 26 33.26 -30.64 -14.46
CA THR A 26 33.00 -29.99 -13.16
C THR A 26 32.70 -28.51 -13.32
N PHE A 27 33.42 -27.82 -14.22
CA PHE A 27 33.15 -26.42 -14.54
C PHE A 27 31.73 -26.23 -15.10
N PHE A 28 31.31 -27.07 -16.04
CA PHE A 28 30.00 -26.94 -16.68
C PHE A 28 28.84 -27.20 -15.71
N ILE A 29 28.98 -28.23 -14.87
CA ILE A 29 28.00 -28.55 -13.82
C ILE A 29 27.97 -27.42 -12.79
N GLY A 30 29.13 -27.02 -12.27
CA GLY A 30 29.22 -25.96 -11.27
C GLY A 30 28.69 -24.61 -11.79
N TYR A 31 28.98 -24.25 -13.04
CA TYR A 31 28.44 -23.04 -13.65
C TYR A 31 26.92 -23.08 -13.72
N ARG A 32 26.34 -24.20 -14.15
CA ARG A 32 24.89 -24.37 -14.26
C ARG A 32 24.21 -24.29 -12.89
N ASP A 33 24.75 -25.00 -11.89
CA ASP A 33 24.16 -25.04 -10.55
C ASP A 33 24.27 -23.68 -9.87
N ASN A 34 25.43 -23.03 -9.95
CA ASN A 34 25.62 -21.69 -9.42
C ASN A 34 24.69 -20.68 -10.09
N LYS A 35 24.53 -20.75 -11.42
CA LYS A 35 23.63 -19.85 -12.15
C LYS A 35 22.18 -19.99 -11.66
N GLU A 36 21.69 -21.21 -11.49
CA GLU A 36 20.34 -21.44 -10.98
C GLU A 36 20.21 -21.05 -9.50
N HIS A 37 21.26 -21.26 -8.69
CA HIS A 37 21.28 -20.85 -7.30
C HIS A 37 21.21 -19.32 -7.16
N TYR A 38 22.06 -18.58 -7.88
CA TYR A 38 22.03 -17.12 -7.87
C TYR A 38 20.71 -16.57 -8.40
N LYS A 39 20.14 -17.17 -9.46
CA LYS A 39 18.84 -16.76 -9.97
C LYS A 39 17.75 -16.91 -8.92
N LYS A 40 17.72 -18.05 -8.21
CA LYS A 40 16.76 -18.29 -7.12
C LYS A 40 16.97 -17.32 -5.95
N LEU A 41 18.21 -17.08 -5.55
CA LEU A 41 18.52 -16.11 -4.49
C LEU A 41 18.02 -14.72 -4.86
N ILE A 42 18.34 -14.22 -6.06
CA ILE A 42 17.89 -12.90 -6.51
C ILE A 42 16.37 -12.79 -6.53
N ILE A 43 15.67 -13.83 -7.02
CA ILE A 43 14.20 -13.84 -7.03
C ILE A 43 13.66 -13.83 -5.60
N ASN A 44 14.21 -14.65 -4.70
CA ASN A 44 13.77 -14.69 -3.31
C ASN A 44 14.00 -13.35 -2.61
N ASP A 45 15.15 -12.72 -2.83
CA ASP A 45 15.46 -11.39 -2.28
C ASP A 45 14.46 -10.34 -2.79
N LEU A 46 14.14 -10.37 -4.08
CA LEU A 46 13.12 -9.49 -4.67
C LEU A 46 11.73 -9.73 -4.06
N VAL A 47 11.36 -10.99 -3.79
CA VAL A 47 10.09 -11.33 -3.14
C VAL A 47 10.06 -10.78 -1.71
N VAL A 48 11.10 -11.01 -0.92
CA VAL A 48 11.17 -10.51 0.46
C VAL A 48 11.09 -8.97 0.50
N ILE A 49 11.77 -8.29 -0.43
CA ILE A 49 11.69 -6.83 -0.55
C ILE A 49 10.27 -6.40 -0.94
N ALA A 50 9.64 -7.08 -1.89
CA ALA A 50 8.28 -6.76 -2.32
C ALA A 50 7.26 -6.94 -1.18
N GLU A 51 7.34 -8.03 -0.43
CA GLU A 51 6.50 -8.30 0.75
C GLU A 51 6.70 -7.23 1.83
N ALA A 52 7.94 -6.77 2.05
CA ALA A 52 8.22 -5.69 3.00
C ALA A 52 7.58 -4.36 2.57
N TYR A 53 7.63 -4.02 1.28
CA TYR A 53 6.96 -2.83 0.75
C TYR A 53 5.43 -2.96 0.82
N GLU A 54 4.88 -4.12 0.49
CA GLU A 54 3.45 -4.40 0.63
C GLU A 54 2.99 -4.18 2.08
N ALA A 55 3.70 -4.73 3.06
CA ALA A 55 3.40 -4.53 4.48
C ALA A 55 3.46 -3.04 4.89
N GLN A 56 4.45 -2.29 4.40
CA GLN A 56 4.54 -0.84 4.66
C GLN A 56 3.36 -0.07 4.07
N ILE A 57 2.92 -0.42 2.86
CA ILE A 57 1.74 0.19 2.22
C ILE A 57 0.48 -0.12 3.03
N PHE A 58 0.27 -1.38 3.44
CA PHE A 58 -0.86 -1.75 4.28
C PHE A 58 -0.86 -1.00 5.62
N GLN A 59 0.29 -0.90 6.28
CA GLN A 59 0.42 -0.15 7.52
C GLN A 59 0.10 1.33 7.32
N PHE A 60 0.60 1.95 6.24
CA PHE A 60 0.28 3.34 5.91
C PHE A 60 -1.22 3.55 5.68
N LEU A 61 -1.89 2.65 4.96
CA LEU A 61 -3.33 2.73 4.73
C LEU A 61 -4.13 2.54 6.02
N GLU A 62 -3.75 1.60 6.89
CA GLU A 62 -4.43 1.40 8.16
C GLU A 62 -4.24 2.58 9.11
N MET A 63 -3.04 3.18 9.16
CA MET A 63 -2.79 4.40 9.92
C MET A 63 -3.68 5.55 9.47
N ASN A 64 -3.81 5.76 8.15
CA ASN A 64 -4.70 6.79 7.60
C ASN A 64 -6.17 6.52 7.91
N LYS A 65 -6.61 5.26 7.84
CA LYS A 65 -7.97 4.87 8.21
C LYS A 65 -8.25 5.13 9.68
N GLN A 66 -7.34 4.76 10.58
CA GLN A 66 -7.47 5.06 12.01
C GLN A 66 -7.51 6.56 12.26
N ARG A 67 -6.69 7.35 11.56
CA ARG A 67 -6.74 8.81 11.66
C ARG A 67 -8.08 9.39 11.23
N ALA A 68 -8.68 8.88 10.15
CA ALA A 68 -10.00 9.28 9.73
C ALA A 68 -11.09 8.94 10.77
N ILE A 69 -11.00 7.77 11.41
CA ILE A 69 -11.89 7.37 12.51
C ILE A 69 -11.73 8.30 13.71
N ASP A 70 -10.49 8.58 14.14
CA ASP A 70 -10.19 9.49 15.24
C ASP A 70 -10.72 10.91 14.97
N PHE A 71 -10.68 11.37 13.73
CA PHE A 71 -11.22 12.68 13.35
C PHE A 71 -12.74 12.67 13.32
N SER A 72 -13.35 11.59 12.84
CA SER A 72 -14.81 11.47 12.79
C SER A 72 -15.47 11.38 14.17
N THR A 73 -14.73 10.92 15.18
CA THR A 73 -15.22 10.77 16.56
C THR A 73 -14.86 11.93 17.48
N ASP A 74 -14.17 12.96 16.96
CA ASP A 74 -13.81 14.14 17.76
C ASP A 74 -15.05 14.95 18.13
N GLY A 75 -15.26 15.14 19.44
CA GLY A 75 -16.44 15.86 19.95
C GLY A 75 -16.55 17.31 19.49
N THR A 76 -15.44 18.00 19.18
CA THR A 76 -15.47 19.35 18.60
C THR A 76 -15.93 19.31 17.15
N ILE A 77 -15.43 18.33 16.38
CA ILE A 77 -15.84 18.15 14.98
C ILE A 77 -17.34 17.84 14.92
N VAL A 78 -17.81 16.85 15.68
CA VAL A 78 -19.23 16.47 15.74
C VAL A 78 -20.10 17.66 16.12
N LYS A 79 -19.75 18.37 17.19
CA LYS A 79 -20.50 19.55 17.66
C LYS A 79 -20.58 20.66 16.61
N GLU A 80 -19.47 20.98 15.94
CA GLU A 80 -19.49 22.05 14.95
C GLU A 80 -20.17 21.64 13.64
N VAL A 81 -20.16 20.35 13.28
CA VAL A 81 -20.99 19.82 12.19
C VAL A 81 -22.48 19.95 12.52
N GLU A 82 -22.90 19.58 13.73
CA GLU A 82 -24.29 19.76 14.19
C GLU A 82 -24.70 21.23 14.19
N ASN A 83 -23.83 22.12 14.67
CA ASN A 83 -24.08 23.56 14.65
C ASN A 83 -24.21 24.10 13.22
N ALA A 84 -23.35 23.66 12.30
CA ALA A 84 -23.41 24.03 10.89
C ALA A 84 -24.71 23.52 10.24
N ALA A 85 -25.13 22.29 10.55
CA ALA A 85 -26.41 21.74 10.09
C ALA A 85 -27.62 22.51 10.66
N ALA A 86 -27.53 23.00 11.90
CA ALA A 86 -28.53 23.87 12.53
C ALA A 86 -28.50 25.32 12.00
N GLY A 87 -27.66 25.63 11.02
CA GLY A 87 -27.55 26.97 10.41
C GLY A 87 -26.91 28.00 11.33
N ARG A 88 -26.14 27.58 12.34
CA ARG A 88 -25.45 28.52 13.22
C ARG A 88 -24.34 29.24 12.45
N PRO A 89 -24.28 30.58 12.56
CA PRO A 89 -23.25 31.34 11.86
C PRO A 89 -21.87 30.97 12.40
N TYR A 90 -20.86 31.04 11.52
CA TYR A 90 -19.44 30.79 11.82
C TYR A 90 -19.01 29.34 12.14
N SER A 91 -19.93 28.37 12.29
CA SER A 91 -19.56 26.99 12.62
C SER A 91 -18.64 26.32 11.58
N SER A 92 -18.85 26.54 10.29
CA SER A 92 -17.92 26.09 9.23
C SER A 92 -16.51 26.69 9.37
N ALA A 93 -16.41 27.96 9.77
CA ALA A 93 -15.12 28.64 9.96
C ALA A 93 -14.41 28.15 11.23
N LEU A 94 -15.16 27.95 12.32
CA LEU A 94 -14.65 27.37 13.56
C LEU A 94 -14.16 25.93 13.35
N LEU A 95 -14.92 25.14 12.59
CA LEU A 95 -14.54 23.79 12.22
C LEU A 95 -13.26 23.78 11.36
N GLY A 96 -13.19 24.60 10.32
CA GLY A 96 -11.98 24.73 9.50
C GLY A 96 -10.74 25.13 10.32
N ALA A 97 -10.90 26.09 11.24
CA ALA A 97 -9.82 26.48 12.15
C ALA A 97 -9.41 25.35 13.11
N HIS A 98 -10.36 24.58 13.62
CA HIS A 98 -10.08 23.42 14.47
C HIS A 98 -9.32 22.34 13.70
N LEU A 99 -9.73 22.03 12.47
CA LEU A 99 -9.04 21.09 11.59
C LEU A 99 -7.60 21.53 11.34
N LEU A 100 -7.39 22.79 10.97
CA LEU A 100 -6.07 23.32 10.65
C LEU A 100 -5.12 23.37 11.87
N ARG A 101 -5.62 23.76 13.05
CA ARG A 101 -4.78 23.96 14.24
C ARG A 101 -4.56 22.68 15.06
N ASN A 102 -5.54 21.78 15.10
CA ASN A 102 -5.52 20.64 16.01
C ASN A 102 -5.42 19.29 15.30
N LYS A 103 -5.91 19.18 14.05
CA LYS A 103 -5.96 17.90 13.34
C LYS A 103 -4.85 17.76 12.31
N ALA A 104 -4.68 18.74 11.42
CA ALA A 104 -3.63 18.74 10.41
C ALA A 104 -2.21 18.52 10.97
N PRO A 105 -1.82 19.12 12.13
CA PRO A 105 -0.47 18.91 12.67
C PRO A 105 -0.22 17.49 13.21
N LEU A 106 -1.26 16.68 13.44
CA LEU A 106 -1.12 15.32 13.96
C LEU A 106 -0.57 14.34 12.92
N ASP A 107 -0.69 14.69 11.63
CA ASP A 107 -0.16 13.88 10.54
C ASP A 107 0.24 14.75 9.35
N LYS A 108 1.56 14.92 9.17
CA LYS A 108 2.13 15.72 8.07
C LYS A 108 2.01 15.03 6.70
N THR A 109 1.64 13.75 6.66
CA THR A 109 1.41 13.02 5.41
C THR A 109 0.03 13.29 4.83
N ILE A 110 -0.90 13.80 5.65
CA ILE A 110 -2.23 14.23 5.21
C ILE A 110 -2.11 15.64 4.65
N GLN A 111 -2.34 15.77 3.34
CA GLN A 111 -2.32 17.06 2.66
C GLN A 111 -3.52 17.92 3.06
N GLU A 112 -4.71 17.32 3.07
CA GLU A 112 -5.97 18.03 3.31
C GLU A 112 -6.96 17.17 4.09
N VAL A 113 -7.74 17.82 4.96
CA VAL A 113 -8.88 17.20 5.64
C VAL A 113 -10.15 17.91 5.20
N LEU A 114 -11.15 17.14 4.79
CA LEU A 114 -12.43 17.61 4.28
C LEU A 114 -13.55 17.05 5.15
N VAL A 115 -14.47 17.93 5.56
CA VAL A 115 -15.75 17.52 6.15
C VAL A 115 -16.84 17.77 5.12
N ILE A 116 -17.47 16.70 4.66
CA ILE A 116 -18.36 16.69 3.51
C ILE A 116 -19.79 16.39 3.99
N SER A 117 -20.76 17.14 3.47
CA SER A 117 -22.18 16.90 3.72
C SER A 117 -22.66 15.59 3.08
N PRO A 118 -23.79 15.02 3.52
CA PRO A 118 -24.40 13.86 2.86
C PRO A 118 -24.77 14.08 1.38
N LEU A 119 -24.84 15.35 0.95
CA LEU A 119 -25.11 15.74 -0.44
C LEU A 119 -23.83 15.93 -1.27
N GLY A 120 -22.65 15.71 -0.69
CA GLY A 120 -21.37 15.87 -1.38
C GLY A 120 -20.82 17.29 -1.39
N ARG A 121 -21.35 18.21 -0.56
CA ARG A 121 -20.82 19.58 -0.44
C ARG A 121 -19.82 19.68 0.69
N VAL A 122 -18.65 20.27 0.45
CA VAL A 122 -17.64 20.51 1.50
C VAL A 122 -18.13 21.59 2.48
N ILE A 123 -18.28 21.24 3.75
CA ILE A 123 -18.75 22.13 4.84
C ILE A 123 -17.56 22.84 5.51
N ALA A 124 -16.43 22.15 5.64
CA ALA A 124 -15.19 22.69 6.18
C ALA A 124 -13.99 21.94 5.60
N SER A 125 -12.85 22.63 5.54
CA SER A 125 -11.59 22.04 5.07
C SER A 125 -10.39 22.74 5.71
N THR A 126 -9.24 22.06 5.72
CA THR A 126 -7.93 22.68 5.95
C THR A 126 -7.50 23.55 4.77
N ASN A 127 -8.07 23.34 3.59
CA ASN A 127 -7.91 24.19 2.41
C ASN A 127 -9.19 25.02 2.18
N ASN A 128 -9.11 26.32 2.43
CA ASN A 128 -10.27 27.22 2.34
C ASN A 128 -10.85 27.31 0.92
N GLU A 129 -10.08 27.03 -0.13
CA GLU A 129 -10.55 27.08 -1.52
C GLU A 129 -11.56 25.97 -1.84
N LEU A 130 -11.54 24.89 -1.06
CA LEU A 130 -12.44 23.75 -1.27
C LEU A 130 -13.78 23.90 -0.54
N ILE A 131 -13.93 24.89 0.36
CA ILE A 131 -15.16 25.08 1.11
C ILE A 131 -16.30 25.46 0.16
N GLY A 132 -17.41 24.72 0.24
CA GLY A 132 -18.57 24.89 -0.64
C GLY A 132 -18.47 24.15 -1.98
N ALA A 133 -17.32 23.55 -2.30
CA ALA A 133 -17.16 22.74 -3.50
C ALA A 133 -18.09 21.52 -3.47
N ASP A 134 -18.60 21.15 -4.65
CA ASP A 134 -19.35 19.92 -4.86
C ASP A 134 -18.36 18.81 -5.25
N VAL A 135 -18.35 17.75 -4.46
CA VAL A 135 -17.53 16.55 -4.64
C VAL A 135 -18.40 15.30 -4.74
N SER A 136 -19.69 15.45 -4.99
CA SER A 136 -20.65 14.34 -5.12
C SER A 136 -20.29 13.35 -6.24
N ASP A 137 -19.60 13.83 -7.27
CA ASP A 137 -19.11 13.02 -8.40
C ASP A 137 -17.74 12.36 -8.13
N LYS A 138 -17.08 12.69 -7.02
CA LYS A 138 -15.70 12.25 -6.77
C LYS A 138 -15.67 10.80 -6.26
N PRO A 139 -14.69 9.99 -6.71
CA PRO A 139 -14.60 8.59 -6.31
C PRO A 139 -14.51 8.36 -4.80
N PHE A 140 -13.85 9.26 -4.06
CA PHE A 140 -13.74 9.14 -2.59
C PHE A 140 -15.08 9.35 -1.90
N PHE A 141 -15.94 10.23 -2.41
CA PHE A 141 -17.27 10.46 -1.86
C PHE A 141 -18.20 9.29 -2.18
N LEU A 142 -18.23 8.84 -3.45
CA LEU A 142 -19.05 7.71 -3.88
C LEU A 142 -18.71 6.43 -3.10
N LYS A 143 -17.41 6.11 -2.96
CA LYS A 143 -16.96 4.93 -2.19
C LYS A 143 -17.22 5.10 -0.69
N GLY A 144 -17.00 6.30 -0.14
CA GLY A 144 -17.26 6.61 1.25
C GLY A 144 -18.73 6.42 1.62
N LYS A 145 -19.64 6.89 0.77
CA LYS A 145 -21.09 6.74 0.94
C LYS A 145 -21.52 5.28 0.99
N THR A 146 -21.11 4.46 0.02
CA THR A 146 -21.45 3.03 0.00
C THR A 146 -20.95 2.29 1.25
N ASN A 147 -19.74 2.60 1.73
CA ASN A 147 -19.19 1.95 2.91
C ASN A 147 -19.86 2.42 4.22
N ALA A 148 -20.24 3.70 4.32
CA ALA A 148 -20.99 4.22 5.46
C ALA A 148 -22.38 3.57 5.56
N GLU A 149 -23.09 3.45 4.43
CA GLU A 149 -24.39 2.76 4.34
C GLU A 149 -24.31 1.29 4.81
N MET A 150 -23.22 0.59 4.46
CA MET A 150 -22.95 -0.78 4.92
C MET A 150 -22.74 -0.88 6.43
N VAL A 151 -22.04 0.07 7.04
CA VAL A 151 -21.79 0.11 8.49
C VAL A 151 -23.09 0.42 9.26
N GLU A 152 -23.89 1.38 8.80
CA GLU A 152 -25.17 1.73 9.43
C GLU A 152 -26.18 0.56 9.39
N THR A 153 -26.24 -0.15 8.26
CA THR A 153 -27.08 -1.34 8.12
C THR A 153 -26.67 -2.45 9.10
N ALA A 154 -25.36 -2.69 9.25
CA ALA A 154 -24.84 -3.68 10.18
C ALA A 154 -25.08 -3.31 11.67
N ALA A 155 -24.95 -2.02 12.01
CA ALA A 155 -25.22 -1.53 13.36
C ALA A 155 -26.71 -1.67 13.74
N THR A 156 -27.61 -1.39 12.79
CA THR A 156 -29.06 -1.49 13.00
C THR A 156 -29.52 -2.95 13.13
N ALA A 157 -28.91 -3.87 12.37
CA ALA A 157 -29.20 -5.30 12.45
C ALA A 157 -28.75 -5.95 13.78
N ASN A 158 -27.65 -5.47 14.37
CA ASN A 158 -27.18 -5.95 15.68
C ASN A 158 -28.05 -5.44 16.83
N ASN A 159 -28.54 -4.19 16.77
CA ASN A 159 -29.48 -3.68 17.77
C ASN A 159 -30.86 -4.38 17.74
N ALA A 160 -31.31 -4.85 16.58
CA ALA A 160 -32.57 -5.59 16.45
C ALA A 160 -32.50 -7.05 16.98
N ARG A 161 -31.29 -7.59 17.19
CA ARG A 161 -31.06 -8.95 17.73
C ARG A 161 -30.79 -8.99 19.24
N GLY A 162 -30.75 -7.82 19.88
CA GLY A 162 -30.49 -7.67 21.32
C GLY A 162 -31.74 -7.39 22.17
N LEU A 163 -32.94 -7.58 21.63
CA LEU A 163 -34.23 -7.52 22.34
C LEU A 163 -34.91 -8.90 22.37
#